data_AF-A0A022Y3Y9-F1
#
_entry.id   AF-A0A022Y3Y9-F1
#
_cell.length_a   1.000
_cell.length_b   1.000
_cell.length_c   1.000
_cell.angle_alpha   90.00
_cell.angle_beta   90.00
_cell.angle_gamma   90.00
#
_symmetry.space_group_name_H-M   'P 1'
#
loop_
_entity.id
_entity.type
_entity.pdbx_description
1 polymer ?
#
loop_
_entity_poly.entity_id
_entity_poly.type
_entity_poly.pdbx_seq_one_letter_code
_entity_poly.pdbx_strand_id
1 'polypeptide(L)'
;MPAYPQHFSFGIEMELYLKPKSQSIIDTLQTLGFNPKDTNQTKQERIFRQAMATELSDRGIPTGIDKNSVYDTWTIAHEAALDHIGGGYWPCELISPVFYTHDDDWVVSINYLFANLLGHCDVHLTKGCATHVHVAPAGGKYTLSQVKNIVKGTIYYEEPGGWSPIFDEFKDHKFVATIVTAVCPDRNVSWNFQNLTDSGTMEFRRPRGVDNPDAAKHWIAFTLGFMANVIWEENWDATGHTKTHPSSDRLRAVVVRGATSINLPVHTSLLPTLMADNNKAATVFTKEERAIIRQKMAKKKNKRSLFVEKIINSRPNTPSGKK
;
A
#
# COMPACT_ATOMS: atom_id res chain seq x y z
N MET A 1 -10.35 27.13 3.32
CA MET A 1 -9.75 26.20 4.30
C MET A 1 -10.85 25.25 4.73
N PRO A 2 -10.73 23.92 4.53
CA PRO A 2 -11.75 23.01 5.05
C PRO A 2 -11.80 23.13 6.58
N ALA A 3 -13.02 23.15 7.14
CA ALA A 3 -13.29 23.54 8.52
C ALA A 3 -12.81 22.53 9.59
N TYR A 4 -12.24 21.38 9.20
CA TYR A 4 -11.69 20.39 10.12
C TYR A 4 -10.47 19.67 9.49
N PRO A 5 -9.46 19.30 10.29
CA PRO A 5 -8.33 18.48 9.82
C PRO A 5 -8.85 17.15 9.26
N GLN A 6 -8.28 16.73 8.14
CA GLN A 6 -8.69 15.48 7.51
C GLN A 6 -8.12 14.29 8.25
N HIS A 7 -8.99 13.36 8.62
CA HIS A 7 -8.60 12.16 9.34
C HIS A 7 -8.76 10.95 8.42
N PHE A 8 -7.65 10.26 8.19
CA PHE A 8 -7.61 9.03 7.40
C PHE A 8 -7.21 7.87 8.30
N SER A 9 -7.72 6.70 7.99
CA SER A 9 -7.09 5.45 8.35
C SER A 9 -6.29 4.92 7.16
N PHE A 10 -5.16 4.28 7.42
CA PHE A 10 -4.31 3.76 6.37
C PHE A 10 -3.52 2.53 6.80
N GLY A 11 -3.02 1.79 5.82
CA GLY A 11 -2.08 0.69 6.01
C GLY A 11 -1.03 0.68 4.90
N ILE A 12 0.12 0.08 5.17
CA ILE A 12 1.21 -0.09 4.20
C ILE A 12 1.56 -1.58 4.06
N GLU A 13 1.73 -2.02 2.81
CA GLU A 13 2.26 -3.34 2.45
C GLU A 13 3.61 -3.15 1.76
N MET A 14 4.65 -3.84 2.22
CA MET A 14 6.02 -3.71 1.72
C MET A 14 6.54 -5.09 1.32
N GLU A 15 6.77 -5.28 0.02
CA GLU A 15 7.36 -6.49 -0.52
C GLU A 15 8.89 -6.36 -0.51
N LEU A 16 9.59 -7.30 0.13
CA LEU A 16 11.05 -7.24 0.29
C LEU A 16 11.64 -8.62 0.56
N TYR A 17 12.96 -8.72 0.43
CA TYR A 17 13.71 -9.92 0.75
C TYR A 17 14.47 -9.74 2.07
N LEU A 18 14.33 -10.70 2.96
CA LEU A 18 14.97 -10.71 4.27
C LEU A 18 15.96 -11.86 4.39
N LYS A 19 17.16 -11.53 4.87
CA LYS A 19 18.16 -12.52 5.29
C LYS A 19 18.50 -12.29 6.76
N PRO A 20 18.38 -13.29 7.64
CA PRO A 20 18.77 -13.15 9.04
C PRO A 20 20.25 -12.84 9.16
N LYS A 21 20.59 -11.91 10.07
CA LYS A 21 21.98 -11.65 10.45
C LYS A 21 22.22 -11.70 11.96
N SER A 22 21.21 -11.44 12.79
CA SER A 22 21.40 -11.48 14.24
C SER A 22 21.43 -12.91 14.75
N GLN A 23 22.24 -13.14 15.79
CA GLN A 23 22.30 -14.44 16.45
C GLN A 23 20.94 -14.84 17.04
N SER A 24 20.17 -13.88 17.58
CA SER A 24 18.84 -14.12 18.15
C SER A 24 17.84 -14.75 17.16
N ILE A 25 17.80 -14.27 15.92
CA ILE A 25 16.94 -14.86 14.89
C ILE A 25 17.49 -16.22 14.47
N ILE A 26 18.81 -16.35 14.32
CA ILE A 26 19.44 -17.62 13.96
C ILE A 26 19.11 -18.71 15.00
N ASP A 27 19.18 -18.39 16.29
CA ASP A 27 18.84 -19.30 17.38
C ASP A 27 17.35 -19.66 17.38
N THR A 28 16.48 -18.67 17.13
CA THR A 28 15.04 -18.89 17.00
C THR A 28 14.71 -19.79 15.80
N LEU A 29 15.37 -19.56 14.65
CA LEU A 29 15.25 -20.42 13.47
C LEU A 29 15.67 -21.85 13.76
N GLN A 30 16.82 -22.05 14.43
CA GLN A 30 17.28 -23.38 14.83
C GLN A 30 16.28 -24.07 15.75
N THR A 31 15.75 -23.35 16.73
CA THR A 31 14.74 -23.86 17.68
C THR A 31 13.46 -24.30 16.97
N LEU A 32 13.04 -23.54 15.95
CA LEU A 32 11.87 -23.87 15.12
C LEU A 32 12.15 -24.94 14.05
N GLY A 33 13.36 -25.51 14.01
CA GLY A 33 13.73 -26.57 13.08
C GLY A 33 13.98 -26.09 11.65
N PHE A 34 14.45 -24.85 11.50
CA PHE A 34 14.82 -24.30 10.20
C PHE A 34 15.99 -25.07 9.59
N ASN A 35 15.80 -25.55 8.37
CA ASN A 35 16.81 -26.21 7.57
C ASN A 35 16.74 -25.70 6.13
N PRO A 36 17.68 -24.84 5.69
CA PRO A 36 17.64 -24.26 4.35
C PRO A 36 17.86 -25.29 3.23
N LYS A 37 18.29 -26.53 3.55
CA LYS A 37 18.43 -27.64 2.61
C LYS A 37 17.18 -28.52 2.51
N ASP A 38 16.16 -28.25 3.31
CA ASP A 38 14.88 -28.97 3.25
C ASP A 38 14.18 -28.66 1.92
N THR A 39 13.68 -29.71 1.27
CA THR A 39 12.96 -29.61 -0.01
C THR A 39 11.58 -28.96 0.14
N ASN A 40 11.01 -28.93 1.36
CA ASN A 40 9.72 -28.28 1.62
C ASN A 40 9.90 -26.77 1.88
N GLN A 41 10.06 -26.00 0.80
CA GLN A 41 10.26 -24.55 0.87
C GLN A 41 9.13 -23.82 1.59
N THR A 42 7.87 -24.22 1.39
CA THR A 42 6.72 -23.61 2.07
C THR A 42 6.80 -23.74 3.59
N LYS A 43 7.24 -24.91 4.09
CA LYS A 43 7.45 -25.14 5.53
C LYS A 43 8.58 -24.24 6.05
N GLN A 44 9.70 -24.21 5.34
CA GLN A 44 10.87 -23.41 5.75
C GLN A 44 10.57 -21.91 5.74
N GLU A 45 9.78 -21.45 4.78
CA GLU A 45 9.32 -20.07 4.73
C GLU A 45 8.37 -19.74 5.88
N ARG A 46 7.45 -20.65 6.24
CA ARG A 46 6.59 -20.46 7.42
C ARG A 46 7.42 -20.36 8.70
N ILE A 47 8.43 -21.23 8.85
CA ILE A 47 9.36 -21.18 9.99
C ILE A 47 10.12 -19.86 10.01
N PHE A 48 10.61 -19.41 8.85
CA PHE A 48 11.31 -18.14 8.71
C PHE A 48 10.46 -16.96 9.20
N ARG A 49 9.23 -16.85 8.68
CA ARG A 49 8.30 -15.79 9.07
C ARG A 49 7.95 -15.87 10.56
N GLN A 50 7.83 -17.09 11.11
CA GLN A 50 7.55 -17.28 12.53
C GLN A 50 8.71 -16.79 13.41
N ALA A 51 9.95 -17.09 13.04
CA ALA A 51 11.13 -16.60 13.77
C ALA A 51 11.20 -15.08 13.75
N MET A 52 10.97 -14.46 12.59
CA MET A 52 10.92 -13.01 12.44
C MET A 52 9.80 -12.37 13.28
N ALA A 53 8.61 -12.96 13.27
CA ALA A 53 7.46 -12.47 14.03
C ALA A 53 7.71 -12.54 15.54
N THR A 54 8.33 -13.63 16.01
CA THR A 54 8.77 -13.77 17.41
C THR A 54 9.79 -12.70 17.77
N GLU A 55 10.85 -12.53 16.97
CA GLU A 55 11.89 -11.53 17.24
C GLU A 55 11.33 -10.11 17.34
N LEU A 56 10.44 -9.72 16.42
CA LEU A 56 9.80 -8.40 16.44
C LEU A 56 8.88 -8.25 17.67
N SER A 57 8.12 -9.30 18.02
CA SER A 57 7.21 -9.27 19.17
C SER A 57 7.97 -9.16 20.50
N ASP A 58 9.08 -9.88 20.65
CA ASP A 58 9.95 -9.80 21.84
C ASP A 58 10.55 -8.40 22.05
N ARG A 59 10.57 -7.59 20.98
CA ARG A 59 11.05 -6.20 20.98
C ARG A 59 9.91 -5.19 21.14
N GLY A 60 8.70 -5.64 21.45
CA GLY A 60 7.54 -4.78 21.62
C GLY A 60 6.91 -4.32 20.31
N ILE A 61 7.12 -5.06 19.21
CA ILE A 61 6.40 -4.86 17.95
C ILE A 61 5.50 -6.07 17.74
N PRO A 62 4.25 -6.05 18.25
CA PRO A 62 3.31 -7.15 18.07
C PRO A 62 3.21 -7.57 16.61
N THR A 63 3.65 -8.79 16.30
CA THR A 63 3.79 -9.28 14.93
C THR A 63 3.30 -10.72 14.82
N GLY A 64 2.47 -10.99 13.82
CA GLY A 64 2.03 -12.34 13.45
C GLY A 64 2.54 -12.77 12.08
N ILE A 65 2.35 -14.06 11.77
CA ILE A 65 2.58 -14.62 10.41
C ILE A 65 1.29 -14.78 9.60
N ASP A 66 0.16 -14.57 10.26
CA ASP A 66 -1.19 -14.61 9.73
C ASP A 66 -1.90 -13.35 10.22
N LYS A 67 -2.64 -12.65 9.33
CA LYS A 67 -3.36 -11.42 9.71
C LYS A 67 -4.42 -11.70 10.76
N ASN A 68 -4.52 -10.88 11.80
CA ASN A 68 -5.66 -10.90 12.71
C ASN A 68 -6.86 -10.11 12.14
N SER A 69 -8.05 -10.28 12.73
CA SER A 69 -9.30 -9.68 12.20
C SER A 69 -9.45 -8.19 12.47
N VAL A 70 -8.65 -7.65 13.39
CA VAL A 70 -8.73 -6.26 13.86
C VAL A 70 -7.62 -5.36 13.30
N TYR A 71 -6.62 -5.95 12.63
CA TYR A 71 -5.47 -5.23 12.04
C TYR A 71 -4.75 -4.33 13.04
N ASP A 72 -4.55 -4.78 14.27
CA ASP A 72 -3.84 -4.05 15.34
C ASP A 72 -2.39 -4.53 15.53
N THR A 73 -1.92 -5.49 14.73
CA THR A 73 -0.55 -6.00 14.75
C THR A 73 0.09 -6.01 13.36
N TRP A 74 1.42 -5.97 13.32
CA TRP A 74 2.18 -6.19 12.10
C TRP A 74 2.02 -7.64 11.62
N THR A 75 2.11 -7.86 10.31
CA THR A 75 2.08 -9.21 9.74
C THR A 75 3.25 -9.42 8.79
N ILE A 76 3.90 -10.57 8.91
CA ILE A 76 4.88 -11.07 7.94
C ILE A 76 4.22 -12.16 7.10
N ALA A 77 3.70 -11.78 5.95
CA ALA A 77 2.98 -12.66 5.05
C ALA A 77 3.91 -13.32 4.02
N HIS A 78 3.44 -14.45 3.47
CA HIS A 78 4.06 -15.08 2.31
C HIS A 78 3.75 -14.28 1.04
N GLU A 79 4.80 -13.90 0.30
CA GLU A 79 4.65 -13.21 -0.97
C GLU A 79 4.89 -14.16 -2.16
N ALA A 80 3.81 -14.76 -2.65
CA ALA A 80 3.83 -15.77 -3.70
C ALA A 80 4.31 -15.29 -5.09
N ALA A 81 4.39 -13.98 -5.31
CA ALA A 81 4.90 -13.37 -6.55
C ALA A 81 6.37 -12.95 -6.46
N LEU A 82 7.03 -13.00 -5.31
CA LEU A 82 8.47 -12.83 -5.24
C LEU A 82 9.17 -14.17 -5.51
N ASP A 83 10.15 -14.15 -6.42
CA ASP A 83 10.90 -15.35 -6.79
C ASP A 83 11.96 -15.66 -5.75
N HIS A 84 12.39 -16.91 -5.62
CA HIS A 84 13.52 -17.25 -4.76
C HIS A 84 14.83 -16.81 -5.44
N ILE A 85 15.52 -15.85 -4.84
CA ILE A 85 16.76 -15.28 -5.39
C ILE A 85 18.04 -15.96 -4.87
N GLY A 86 17.91 -16.93 -3.96
CA GLY A 86 19.05 -17.60 -3.32
C GLY A 86 19.75 -16.73 -2.27
N GLY A 87 20.98 -17.10 -1.90
CA GLY A 87 21.83 -16.29 -1.00
C GLY A 87 21.37 -16.21 0.47
N GLY A 88 20.36 -16.99 0.85
CA GLY A 88 19.74 -16.96 2.18
C GLY A 88 18.63 -15.91 2.34
N TYR A 89 18.20 -15.28 1.23
CA TYR A 89 17.11 -14.32 1.23
C TYR A 89 15.75 -15.00 1.09
N TRP A 90 14.82 -14.59 1.93
CA TRP A 90 13.44 -15.07 1.95
C TRP A 90 12.48 -13.95 1.53
N PRO A 91 11.55 -14.23 0.60
CA PRO A 91 10.55 -13.25 0.19
C PRO A 91 9.55 -13.03 1.32
N CYS A 92 9.22 -11.77 1.60
CA CYS A 92 8.25 -11.39 2.61
C CYS A 92 7.40 -10.23 2.12
N GLU A 93 6.14 -10.22 2.54
CA GLU A 93 5.29 -9.03 2.53
C GLU A 93 5.08 -8.59 3.98
N LEU A 94 5.66 -7.45 4.36
CA LEU A 94 5.43 -6.81 5.65
C LEU A 94 4.20 -5.93 5.57
N ILE A 95 3.26 -6.13 6.46
CA ILE A 95 1.95 -5.47 6.42
C ILE A 95 1.69 -4.82 7.75
N SER A 96 1.41 -3.52 7.74
CA SER A 96 1.18 -2.77 8.95
C SER A 96 -0.16 -3.08 9.61
N PRO A 97 -0.32 -2.77 10.90
CA PRO A 97 -1.63 -2.49 11.44
C PRO A 97 -2.30 -1.31 10.71
N VAL A 98 -3.59 -1.11 10.95
CA VAL A 98 -4.28 0.11 10.52
C VAL A 98 -3.83 1.25 11.42
N PHE A 99 -3.28 2.29 10.81
CA PHE A 99 -2.93 3.52 11.48
C PHE A 99 -3.97 4.61 11.23
N TYR A 100 -4.16 5.49 12.19
CA TYR A 100 -5.02 6.66 12.12
C TYR A 100 -4.17 7.91 12.16
N THR A 101 -4.38 8.83 11.21
CA THR A 101 -3.55 10.04 11.12
C THR A 101 -3.64 10.92 12.37
N HIS A 102 -4.72 10.84 13.15
CA HIS A 102 -4.99 11.72 14.30
C HIS A 102 -4.64 11.12 15.66
N ASP A 103 -4.68 9.79 15.77
CA ASP A 103 -4.58 9.11 17.07
C ASP A 103 -3.25 8.34 17.24
N ASP A 104 -2.60 7.95 16.14
CA ASP A 104 -1.43 7.08 16.19
C ASP A 104 -0.11 7.80 15.92
N ASP A 105 0.91 7.42 16.69
CA ASP A 105 2.32 7.70 16.40
C ASP A 105 2.87 6.76 15.33
N TRP A 106 2.20 6.70 14.17
CA TRP A 106 2.58 5.83 13.06
C TRP A 106 4.03 6.07 12.59
N VAL A 107 4.53 7.31 12.69
CA VAL A 107 5.93 7.65 12.40
C VAL A 107 6.88 6.89 13.33
N VAL A 108 6.56 6.82 14.62
CA VAL A 108 7.36 6.08 15.61
C VAL A 108 7.27 4.59 15.32
N SER A 109 6.07 4.07 15.04
CA SER A 109 5.87 2.65 14.69
C SER A 109 6.70 2.24 13.46
N ILE A 110 6.69 3.04 12.39
CA ILE A 110 7.50 2.78 11.19
C ILE A 110 9.00 2.87 11.49
N ASN A 111 9.45 3.90 12.20
CA ASN A 111 10.86 4.01 12.58
C ASN A 111 11.31 2.82 13.42
N TYR A 112 10.49 2.40 14.38
CA TYR A 112 10.82 1.30 15.29
C TYR A 112 10.83 -0.05 14.58
N LEU A 113 9.90 -0.28 13.65
CA LEU A 113 9.96 -1.45 12.77
C LEU A 113 11.27 -1.50 12.00
N PHE A 114 11.62 -0.42 11.28
CA PHE A 114 12.82 -0.44 10.44
C PHE A 114 14.11 -0.50 11.26
N ALA A 115 14.16 0.12 12.44
CA ALA A 115 15.31 -0.01 13.33
C ALA A 115 15.58 -1.47 13.71
N ASN A 116 14.52 -2.22 14.04
CA ASN A 116 14.64 -3.64 14.36
C ASN A 116 14.87 -4.48 13.11
N LEU A 117 14.17 -4.23 12.00
CA LEU A 117 14.37 -4.96 10.76
C LEU A 117 15.82 -4.84 10.25
N LEU A 118 16.34 -3.61 10.21
CA LEU A 118 17.71 -3.33 9.75
C LEU A 118 18.77 -3.68 10.79
N GLY A 119 18.42 -3.80 12.07
CA GLY A 119 19.31 -4.34 13.10
C GLY A 119 19.50 -5.85 12.96
N HIS A 120 18.48 -6.55 12.46
CA HIS A 120 18.36 -8.00 12.57
C HIS A 120 18.41 -8.76 11.24
N CYS A 121 18.23 -8.05 10.12
CA CYS A 121 18.29 -8.63 8.79
C CYS A 121 19.14 -7.79 7.85
N ASP A 122 19.61 -8.44 6.79
CA ASP A 122 19.94 -7.76 5.54
C ASP A 122 18.65 -7.67 4.70
N VAL A 123 18.33 -6.46 4.26
CA VAL A 123 17.19 -6.19 3.38
C VAL A 123 17.68 -6.10 1.95
N HIS A 124 17.00 -6.76 1.03
CA HIS A 124 17.28 -6.67 -0.40
C HIS A 124 16.00 -6.38 -1.18
N LEU A 125 16.12 -5.51 -2.18
CA LEU A 125 15.03 -5.13 -3.07
C LEU A 125 15.37 -5.50 -4.51
N THR A 126 14.40 -6.08 -5.20
CA THR A 126 14.49 -6.36 -6.64
C THR A 126 13.51 -5.47 -7.41
N LYS A 127 13.55 -5.51 -8.75
CA LYS A 127 12.53 -4.87 -9.59
C LYS A 127 11.11 -5.42 -9.35
N GLY A 128 11.00 -6.60 -8.73
CA GLY A 128 9.73 -7.24 -8.41
C GLY A 128 9.15 -6.81 -7.06
N CYS A 129 9.88 -6.05 -6.25
CA CYS A 129 9.42 -5.56 -4.95
C CYS A 129 8.60 -4.27 -5.13
N ALA A 130 7.39 -4.25 -4.59
CA ALA A 130 6.54 -3.07 -4.55
C ALA A 130 6.24 -2.59 -3.14
N THR A 131 5.68 -1.39 -3.03
CA THR A 131 5.07 -0.90 -1.81
C THR A 131 3.68 -0.38 -2.12
N HIS A 132 2.71 -0.79 -1.32
CA HIS A 132 1.32 -0.40 -1.47
C HIS A 132 0.88 0.42 -0.26
N VAL A 133 0.11 1.48 -0.50
CA VAL A 133 -0.51 2.28 0.57
C VAL A 133 -2.01 2.23 0.39
N HIS A 134 -2.70 1.72 1.41
CA HIS A 134 -4.15 1.63 1.49
C HIS A 134 -4.68 2.80 2.31
N VAL A 135 -5.67 3.54 1.81
CA VAL A 135 -6.24 4.71 2.50
C VAL A 135 -7.76 4.64 2.53
N ALA A 136 -8.36 4.95 3.67
CA ALA A 136 -9.80 5.17 3.85
C ALA A 136 -10.06 6.37 4.77
N PRO A 137 -11.27 6.96 4.76
CA PRO A 137 -11.63 7.96 5.77
C PRO A 137 -11.62 7.32 7.16
N ALA A 138 -11.08 8.02 8.15
CA ALA A 138 -11.15 7.55 9.53
C ALA A 138 -12.61 7.44 9.99
N GLY A 139 -12.96 6.30 10.60
CA GLY A 139 -14.29 6.07 11.18
C GLY A 139 -15.44 5.92 10.18
N GLY A 140 -15.17 5.80 8.87
CA GLY A 140 -16.23 5.77 7.87
C GLY A 140 -15.86 5.20 6.50
N LYS A 141 -16.71 5.49 5.51
CA LYS A 141 -16.52 5.13 4.10
C LYS A 141 -16.49 6.40 3.26
N TYR A 142 -15.81 6.35 2.12
CA TYR A 142 -15.89 7.44 1.15
C TYR A 142 -17.33 7.67 0.70
N THR A 143 -17.74 8.93 0.63
CA THR A 143 -19.00 9.28 -0.04
C THR A 143 -18.85 9.12 -1.55
N LEU A 144 -19.96 8.99 -2.28
CA LEU A 144 -19.94 8.91 -3.74
C LEU A 144 -19.22 10.12 -4.38
N SER A 145 -19.42 11.32 -3.82
CA SER A 145 -18.75 12.53 -4.28
C SER A 145 -17.23 12.44 -4.10
N GLN A 146 -16.78 12.00 -2.92
CA GLN A 146 -15.35 11.81 -2.65
C GLN A 146 -14.74 10.77 -3.61
N VAL A 147 -15.41 9.64 -3.84
CA VAL A 147 -14.96 8.64 -4.83
C VAL A 147 -14.82 9.25 -6.22
N LYS A 148 -15.82 10.01 -6.69
CA LYS A 148 -15.76 10.68 -8.01
C LYS A 148 -14.58 11.65 -8.09
N ASN A 149 -14.34 12.45 -7.05
CA ASN A 149 -13.22 13.38 -7.00
C ASN A 149 -11.86 12.68 -7.00
N ILE A 150 -11.74 11.58 -6.25
CA ILE A 150 -10.52 10.76 -6.25
C ILE A 150 -10.26 10.18 -7.64
N VAL A 151 -11.26 9.56 -8.26
CA VAL A 151 -11.15 8.99 -9.62
C VAL A 151 -10.77 10.08 -10.63
N LYS A 152 -11.45 11.23 -10.59
CA LYS A 152 -11.12 12.40 -11.42
C LYS A 152 -9.66 12.84 -11.23
N GLY A 153 -9.20 12.95 -9.99
CA GLY A 153 -7.82 13.32 -9.68
C GLY A 153 -6.78 12.32 -10.17
N THR A 154 -7.00 11.03 -9.96
CA THR A 154 -6.09 10.00 -10.48
C THR A 154 -5.99 10.07 -12.01
N ILE A 155 -7.11 10.02 -12.72
CA ILE A 155 -7.17 10.12 -14.18
C ILE A 155 -6.50 11.42 -14.68
N TYR A 156 -6.72 12.54 -14.00
CA TYR A 156 -6.12 13.82 -14.35
C TYR A 156 -4.58 13.82 -14.35
N TYR A 157 -3.97 13.11 -13.39
CA TYR A 157 -2.51 13.04 -13.26
C TYR A 157 -1.87 11.84 -13.98
N GLU A 158 -2.67 10.87 -14.45
CA GLU A 158 -2.17 9.68 -15.14
C GLU A 158 -2.37 9.72 -16.66
N GLU A 159 -3.49 10.27 -17.13
CA GLU A 159 -3.83 10.28 -18.54
C GLU A 159 -3.27 11.52 -19.24
N PRO A 160 -2.71 11.38 -20.46
CA PRO A 160 -2.03 12.46 -21.18
C PRO A 160 -2.92 13.66 -21.52
N GLY A 161 -4.25 13.49 -21.48
CA GLY A 161 -5.25 14.54 -21.70
C GLY A 161 -6.62 13.98 -22.03
N GLY A 162 -7.57 14.86 -22.38
CA GLY A 162 -8.91 14.45 -22.82
C GLY A 162 -9.80 13.94 -21.69
N TRP A 163 -9.73 14.55 -20.51
CA TRP A 163 -10.36 14.04 -19.30
C TRP A 163 -11.88 14.19 -19.27
N SER A 164 -12.47 15.24 -19.86
CA SER A 164 -13.92 15.46 -19.84
C SER A 164 -14.73 14.25 -20.33
N PRO A 165 -14.44 13.64 -21.50
CA PRO A 165 -15.08 12.40 -21.92
C PRO A 165 -15.02 11.28 -20.88
N ILE A 166 -13.86 11.08 -20.24
CA ILE A 166 -13.68 10.03 -19.23
C ILE A 166 -14.48 10.36 -17.96
N PHE A 167 -14.51 11.63 -17.55
CA PHE A 167 -15.32 12.09 -16.42
C PHE A 167 -16.82 11.88 -16.68
N ASP A 168 -17.25 12.07 -17.92
CA ASP A 168 -18.63 11.84 -18.35
C ASP A 168 -19.04 10.35 -18.27
N GLU A 169 -18.11 9.40 -18.42
CA GLU A 169 -18.41 7.95 -18.36
C GLU A 169 -19.00 7.52 -17.01
N PHE A 170 -18.60 8.17 -15.91
CA PHE A 170 -19.04 7.81 -14.56
C PHE A 170 -19.78 8.93 -13.83
N LYS A 171 -20.08 10.06 -14.49
CA LYS A 171 -20.74 11.21 -13.85
C LYS A 171 -22.10 10.86 -13.27
N ASP A 172 -22.89 10.05 -13.98
CA ASP A 172 -24.27 9.72 -13.61
C ASP A 172 -24.37 8.44 -12.78
N HIS A 173 -23.24 7.79 -12.51
CA HIS A 173 -23.21 6.60 -11.67
C HIS A 173 -23.58 6.95 -10.23
N LYS A 174 -24.54 6.19 -9.69
CA LYS A 174 -25.07 6.36 -8.32
C LYS A 174 -24.45 5.40 -7.30
N PHE A 175 -23.70 4.41 -7.76
CA PHE A 175 -23.08 3.39 -6.92
C PHE A 175 -21.58 3.34 -7.14
N VAL A 176 -20.82 3.25 -6.06
CA VAL A 176 -19.35 3.13 -6.12
C VAL A 176 -18.93 1.93 -6.97
N ALA A 177 -19.64 0.80 -6.84
CA ALA A 177 -19.36 -0.41 -7.61
C ALA A 177 -19.45 -0.18 -9.13
N THR A 178 -20.42 0.59 -9.62
CA THR A 178 -20.54 0.84 -11.06
C THR A 178 -19.46 1.79 -11.55
N ILE A 179 -18.97 2.72 -10.73
CA ILE A 179 -17.80 3.56 -11.05
C ILE A 179 -16.55 2.68 -11.16
N VAL A 180 -16.28 1.84 -10.15
CA VAL A 180 -15.12 0.95 -10.13
C VAL A 180 -15.08 0.03 -11.36
N THR A 181 -16.22 -0.56 -11.75
CA THR A 181 -16.31 -1.40 -12.95
C THR A 181 -15.98 -0.63 -14.23
N ALA A 182 -16.37 0.65 -14.31
CA ALA A 182 -16.12 1.47 -15.49
C ALA A 182 -14.65 1.88 -15.62
N VAL A 183 -14.04 2.37 -14.54
CA VAL A 183 -12.72 3.02 -14.59
C VAL A 183 -11.55 2.17 -14.08
N CYS A 184 -11.82 1.05 -13.41
CA CYS A 184 -10.78 0.17 -12.84
C CYS A 184 -11.09 -1.33 -13.10
N PRO A 185 -11.26 -1.75 -14.37
CA PRO A 185 -11.56 -3.13 -14.72
C PRO A 185 -10.39 -4.09 -14.40
N ASP A 186 -9.15 -3.58 -14.32
CA ASP A 186 -7.95 -4.31 -13.91
C ASP A 186 -7.39 -3.71 -12.60
N ARG A 187 -6.83 -4.55 -11.74
CA ARG A 187 -6.16 -4.16 -10.48
C ARG A 187 -4.68 -3.79 -10.65
N ASN A 188 -4.08 -4.10 -11.79
CA ASN A 188 -2.68 -3.88 -12.12
C ASN A 188 -2.46 -2.46 -12.66
N VAL A 189 -3.06 -1.50 -11.97
CA VAL A 189 -2.99 -0.06 -12.23
C VAL A 189 -2.27 0.61 -11.06
N SER A 190 -1.86 1.85 -11.25
CA SER A 190 -1.19 2.64 -10.21
C SER A 190 -2.08 2.88 -9.00
N TRP A 191 -3.36 3.13 -9.26
CA TRP A 191 -4.36 3.44 -8.26
C TRP A 191 -5.47 2.41 -8.41
N ASN A 192 -5.46 1.40 -7.55
CA ASN A 192 -6.44 0.33 -7.59
C ASN A 192 -7.67 0.71 -6.76
N PHE A 193 -8.82 0.79 -7.44
CA PHE A 193 -10.11 1.16 -6.85
C PHE A 193 -10.97 -0.05 -6.49
N GLN A 194 -10.56 -1.26 -6.82
CA GLN A 194 -11.36 -2.47 -6.57
C GLN A 194 -11.62 -2.68 -5.07
N ASN A 195 -10.75 -2.15 -4.22
CA ASN A 195 -10.88 -2.27 -2.78
C ASN A 195 -12.02 -1.40 -2.21
N LEU A 196 -12.54 -0.42 -2.96
CA LEU A 196 -13.65 0.44 -2.54
C LEU A 196 -14.97 -0.34 -2.34
N THR A 197 -15.21 -1.38 -3.13
CA THR A 197 -16.44 -2.21 -2.99
C THR A 197 -16.34 -3.20 -1.81
N ASP A 198 -15.12 -3.45 -1.37
CA ASP A 198 -14.77 -4.49 -0.42
C ASP A 198 -14.36 -3.91 0.94
N SER A 199 -13.11 -3.47 1.07
CA SER A 199 -12.58 -2.89 2.30
C SER A 199 -12.93 -1.42 2.49
N GLY A 200 -13.39 -0.75 1.44
CA GLY A 200 -13.60 0.70 1.43
C GLY A 200 -12.31 1.49 1.29
N THR A 201 -11.18 0.84 1.02
CA THR A 201 -9.89 1.51 0.80
C THR A 201 -9.62 1.81 -0.66
N MET A 202 -8.75 2.79 -0.85
CA MET A 202 -8.06 3.10 -2.08
C MET A 202 -6.62 2.63 -1.97
N GLU A 203 -6.08 1.95 -2.99
CA GLU A 203 -4.74 1.37 -2.93
C GLU A 203 -3.82 2.02 -3.97
N PHE A 204 -2.75 2.68 -3.50
CA PHE A 204 -1.69 3.21 -4.35
C PHE A 204 -0.56 2.18 -4.50
N ARG A 205 -0.20 1.83 -5.74
CA ARG A 205 0.67 0.68 -6.09
C ARG A 205 1.90 1.03 -6.93
N ARG A 206 2.18 2.32 -7.14
CA ARG A 206 3.35 2.79 -7.91
C ARG A 206 4.69 2.84 -7.18
N PRO A 207 4.76 3.01 -5.85
CA PRO A 207 6.04 3.02 -5.17
C PRO A 207 6.84 1.75 -5.44
N ARG A 208 8.14 1.91 -5.72
CA ARG A 208 9.10 0.80 -5.63
C ARG A 208 9.12 0.26 -4.20
N GLY A 209 9.57 -0.98 -4.03
CA GLY A 209 9.91 -1.52 -2.72
C GLY A 209 10.77 -0.55 -1.89
N VAL A 210 10.50 -0.51 -0.60
CA VAL A 210 11.20 0.36 0.36
C VAL A 210 12.01 -0.49 1.34
N ASP A 211 13.21 -0.01 1.68
CA ASP A 211 14.17 -0.66 2.56
C ASP A 211 14.56 0.20 3.77
N ASN A 212 13.97 1.38 3.90
CA ASN A 212 14.27 2.34 4.96
C ASN A 212 13.02 3.10 5.40
N PRO A 213 12.98 3.61 6.64
CA PRO A 213 11.78 4.22 7.20
C PRO A 213 11.42 5.51 6.48
N ASP A 214 12.41 6.29 6.03
CA ASP A 214 12.19 7.58 5.38
C ASP A 214 11.46 7.43 4.04
N ALA A 215 11.83 6.44 3.24
CA ALA A 215 11.11 6.10 2.01
C ALA A 215 9.69 5.58 2.29
N ALA A 216 9.50 4.73 3.30
CA ALA A 216 8.18 4.22 3.69
C ALA A 216 7.23 5.36 4.13
N LYS A 217 7.70 6.21 5.06
CA LYS A 217 6.96 7.39 5.54
C LYS A 217 6.65 8.36 4.39
N HIS A 218 7.59 8.55 3.47
CA HIS A 218 7.39 9.40 2.30
C HIS A 218 6.22 8.93 1.44
N TRP A 219 6.15 7.64 1.10
CA TRP A 219 5.07 7.14 0.25
C TRP A 219 3.72 7.13 0.96
N ILE A 220 3.69 6.91 2.28
CA ILE A 220 2.49 7.12 3.11
C ILE A 220 2.04 8.58 2.99
N ALA A 221 2.94 9.52 3.26
CA ALA A 221 2.64 10.95 3.25
C ALA A 221 2.24 11.47 1.86
N PHE A 222 2.90 10.98 0.80
CA PHE A 222 2.57 11.30 -0.58
C PHE A 222 1.13 10.88 -0.89
N THR A 223 0.77 9.64 -0.55
CA THR A 223 -0.55 9.08 -0.81
C THR A 223 -1.62 9.83 -0.03
N LEU A 224 -1.41 10.03 1.27
CA LEU A 224 -2.34 10.78 2.13
C LEU A 224 -2.50 12.22 1.66
N GLY A 225 -1.41 12.91 1.33
CA GLY A 225 -1.44 14.28 0.83
C GLY A 225 -2.14 14.42 -0.52
N PHE A 226 -1.88 13.49 -1.45
CA PHE A 226 -2.62 13.43 -2.71
C PHE A 226 -4.12 13.29 -2.45
N MET A 227 -4.52 12.27 -1.69
CA MET A 227 -5.91 11.96 -1.37
C MET A 227 -6.61 13.15 -0.70
N ALA A 228 -5.96 13.76 0.28
CA ALA A 228 -6.51 14.91 1.00
C ALA A 228 -6.77 16.11 0.10
N ASN A 229 -5.93 16.34 -0.90
CA ASN A 229 -6.15 17.46 -1.80
C ASN A 229 -7.21 17.13 -2.85
N VAL A 230 -7.13 15.96 -3.52
CA VAL A 230 -8.04 15.64 -4.64
C VAL A 230 -9.49 15.46 -4.19
N ILE A 231 -9.73 14.94 -2.98
CA ILE A 231 -11.09 14.79 -2.43
C ILE A 231 -11.83 16.13 -2.35
N TRP A 232 -11.10 17.21 -2.05
CA TRP A 232 -11.66 18.54 -1.80
C TRP A 232 -11.25 19.57 -2.85
N GLU A 233 -10.61 19.15 -3.96
CA GLU A 233 -10.41 20.03 -5.11
C GLU A 233 -11.79 20.33 -5.71
N GLU A 234 -12.22 21.58 -5.58
CA GLU A 234 -13.62 21.96 -5.80
C GLU A 234 -13.97 22.16 -7.28
N ASN A 235 -13.00 22.14 -8.20
CA ASN A 235 -13.24 22.47 -9.60
C ASN A 235 -12.69 21.47 -10.61
N TRP A 236 -13.05 20.20 -10.42
CA TRP A 236 -12.78 19.16 -11.42
C TRP A 236 -13.48 19.41 -12.76
N ASP A 237 -14.61 20.12 -12.75
CA ASP A 237 -15.36 20.39 -13.98
C ASP A 237 -14.59 21.36 -14.89
N ALA A 238 -14.03 22.45 -14.36
CA ALA A 238 -13.11 23.29 -15.14
C ALA A 238 -11.83 22.53 -15.54
N THR A 239 -11.32 21.68 -14.64
CA THR A 239 -10.10 20.89 -14.90
C THR A 239 -10.27 19.93 -16.08
N GLY A 240 -11.45 19.30 -16.21
CA GLY A 240 -11.77 18.36 -17.29
C GLY A 240 -11.71 18.96 -18.70
N HIS A 241 -11.88 20.28 -18.82
CA HIS A 241 -11.81 21.02 -20.09
C HIS A 241 -10.41 21.53 -20.45
N THR A 242 -9.44 21.36 -19.55
CA THR A 242 -8.05 21.74 -19.84
C THR A 242 -7.45 20.78 -20.89
N LYS A 243 -6.48 21.26 -21.67
CA LYS A 243 -5.81 20.47 -22.74
C LYS A 243 -4.35 20.12 -22.43
N THR A 244 -3.80 20.71 -21.37
CA THR A 244 -2.39 20.59 -21.02
C THR A 244 -2.25 19.66 -19.83
N HIS A 245 -1.52 18.56 -20.01
CA HIS A 245 -1.19 17.64 -18.93
C HIS A 245 -0.60 18.41 -17.74
N PRO A 246 -1.05 18.13 -16.49
CA PRO A 246 -0.49 18.80 -15.33
C PRO A 246 1.02 18.57 -15.22
N SER A 247 1.75 19.61 -14.84
CA SER A 247 3.17 19.48 -14.55
C SER A 247 3.40 18.68 -13.26
N SER A 248 4.58 18.09 -13.14
CA SER A 248 5.06 17.51 -11.90
C SER A 248 5.08 18.52 -10.74
N ASP A 249 5.39 19.80 -11.00
CA ASP A 249 5.30 20.87 -10.00
C ASP A 249 3.88 21.06 -9.45
N ARG A 250 2.86 20.99 -10.33
CA ARG A 250 1.46 21.05 -9.90
C ARG A 250 1.13 19.86 -9.00
N LEU A 251 1.55 18.65 -9.38
CA LEU A 251 1.34 17.45 -8.56
C LEU A 251 2.05 17.57 -7.20
N ARG A 252 3.31 18.03 -7.17
CA ARG A 252 4.04 18.30 -5.93
C ARG A 252 3.25 19.25 -5.03
N ALA A 253 2.79 20.38 -5.59
CA ALA A 253 2.05 21.37 -4.83
C ALA A 253 0.72 20.83 -4.28
N VAL A 254 0.02 20.00 -5.05
CA VAL A 254 -1.20 19.28 -4.60
C VAL A 254 -0.90 18.39 -3.41
N VAL A 255 0.14 17.55 -3.49
CA VAL A 255 0.53 16.63 -2.42
C VAL A 255 0.94 17.39 -1.16
N VAL A 256 1.77 18.43 -1.28
CA VAL A 256 2.21 19.25 -0.14
C VAL A 256 1.04 19.96 0.52
N ARG A 257 0.12 20.56 -0.24
CA ARG A 257 -1.07 21.23 0.31
C ARG A 257 -1.97 20.25 1.06
N GLY A 258 -2.23 19.08 0.47
CA GLY A 258 -3.06 18.07 1.13
C GLY A 258 -2.40 17.51 2.38
N ALA A 259 -1.10 17.22 2.35
CA ALA A 259 -0.35 16.74 3.52
C ALA A 259 -0.38 17.78 4.66
N THR A 260 -0.19 19.06 4.32
CA THR A 260 -0.29 20.18 5.27
C THR A 260 -1.70 20.29 5.88
N SER A 261 -2.75 19.97 5.12
CA SER A 261 -4.13 20.02 5.60
C SER A 261 -4.52 18.86 6.53
N ILE A 262 -3.73 17.79 6.57
CA ILE A 262 -3.95 16.65 7.47
C ILE A 262 -3.37 16.96 8.84
N ASN A 263 -2.04 17.01 8.95
CA ASN A 263 -1.29 17.34 10.16
C ASN A 263 0.23 17.46 9.90
N LEU A 264 0.97 17.85 10.94
CA LEU A 264 2.42 18.02 10.87
C LEU A 264 3.18 16.71 10.57
N PRO A 265 2.93 15.55 11.22
CA PRO A 265 3.62 14.30 10.90
C PRO A 265 3.53 13.86 9.43
N VAL A 266 2.36 14.04 8.80
CA VAL A 266 2.17 13.72 7.38
C VAL A 266 2.98 14.69 6.51
N HIS A 267 2.93 16.00 6.79
CA HIS A 267 3.73 16.98 6.06
C HIS A 267 5.23 16.69 6.19
N THR A 268 5.77 16.59 7.40
CA THR A 268 7.22 16.46 7.64
C THR A 268 7.82 15.14 7.13
N SER A 269 6.97 14.15 6.84
CA SER A 269 7.38 12.89 6.21
C SER A 269 7.55 13.00 4.68
N LEU A 270 7.14 14.10 4.05
CA LEU A 270 7.42 14.34 2.62
C LEU A 270 8.89 14.73 2.43
N LEU A 271 9.59 13.97 1.58
CA LEU A 271 11.00 14.19 1.26
C LEU A 271 11.11 14.82 -0.12
N PRO A 272 11.61 16.07 -0.23
CA PRO A 272 11.76 16.74 -1.52
C PRO A 272 12.59 15.94 -2.53
N THR A 273 13.60 15.21 -2.06
CA THR A 273 14.47 14.36 -2.88
C THR A 273 13.73 13.20 -3.54
N LEU A 274 12.67 12.67 -2.91
CA LEU A 274 11.83 11.61 -3.46
C LEU A 274 10.67 12.14 -4.30
N MET A 275 10.35 13.44 -4.19
CA MET A 275 9.37 14.14 -5.05
C MET A 275 9.99 14.75 -6.32
N ALA A 276 11.31 14.72 -6.45
CA ALA A 276 12.03 15.25 -7.60
C ALA A 276 11.74 14.43 -8.87
N ASP A 277 11.71 15.11 -10.02
CA ASP A 277 11.45 14.45 -11.30
C ASP A 277 12.56 13.46 -11.64
N ASN A 278 12.17 12.20 -11.84
CA ASN A 278 13.07 11.17 -12.29
C ASN A 278 12.97 11.02 -13.82
N ASN A 279 13.75 11.82 -14.53
CA ASN A 279 13.81 11.81 -16.01
C ASN A 279 14.69 10.69 -16.59
N LYS A 280 15.02 9.68 -15.78
CA LYS A 280 15.70 8.48 -16.30
C LYS A 280 14.76 7.72 -17.23
N ALA A 281 15.34 7.04 -18.22
CA ALA A 281 14.55 6.17 -19.10
C ALA A 281 13.75 5.16 -18.27
N ALA A 282 12.50 4.92 -18.69
CA ALA A 282 11.63 3.95 -18.04
C ALA A 282 12.32 2.58 -17.98
N THR A 283 12.12 1.86 -16.88
CA THR A 283 12.65 0.50 -16.72
C THR A 283 12.14 -0.39 -17.85
N VAL A 284 13.04 -0.83 -18.72
CA VAL A 284 12.71 -1.75 -19.81
C VAL A 284 12.78 -3.17 -19.28
N PHE A 285 11.67 -3.90 -19.41
CA PHE A 285 11.61 -5.34 -19.13
C PHE A 285 11.91 -6.14 -20.39
N THR A 286 12.79 -7.14 -20.28
CA THR A 286 13.07 -8.12 -21.34
C THR A 286 11.83 -8.96 -21.66
N LYS A 287 11.87 -9.72 -22.76
CA LYS A 287 10.75 -10.62 -23.13
C LYS A 287 10.49 -11.67 -22.05
N GLU A 288 11.55 -12.17 -21.44
CA GLU A 288 11.56 -13.15 -20.36
C GLU A 288 10.98 -12.55 -19.08
N GLU A 289 11.46 -11.36 -18.66
CA GLU A 289 10.92 -10.63 -17.51
C GLU A 289 9.42 -10.33 -17.67
N ARG A 290 8.97 -9.94 -18.88
CA ARG A 290 7.55 -9.73 -19.17
C ARG A 290 6.73 -11.02 -19.10
N ALA A 291 7.30 -12.15 -19.51
CA ALA A 291 6.62 -13.44 -19.38
C ALA A 291 6.45 -13.85 -17.91
N ILE A 292 7.47 -13.62 -17.08
CA ILE A 292 7.42 -13.82 -15.63
C ILE A 292 6.36 -12.92 -15.00
N ILE A 293 6.34 -11.62 -15.35
CA ILE A 293 5.31 -10.68 -14.86
C ILE A 293 3.91 -11.18 -15.21
N ARG A 294 3.66 -11.59 -16.46
CA ARG A 294 2.36 -12.16 -16.86
C ARG A 294 1.99 -13.41 -16.08
N GLN A 295 2.95 -14.30 -15.80
CA GLN A 295 2.72 -15.49 -14.98
C GLN A 295 2.37 -15.12 -13.54
N LYS A 296 3.06 -14.12 -12.96
CA LYS A 296 2.75 -13.59 -11.61
C LYS A 296 1.37 -12.96 -11.55
N MET A 297 1.02 -12.14 -12.54
CA MET A 297 -0.33 -11.56 -12.69
C MET A 297 -1.39 -12.66 -12.78
N ALA A 298 -1.14 -13.74 -13.52
CA ALA A 298 -2.06 -14.87 -13.60
C ALA A 298 -2.22 -15.61 -12.26
N LYS A 299 -1.12 -15.87 -11.53
CA LYS A 299 -1.14 -16.47 -10.18
C LYS A 299 -1.87 -15.59 -9.15
N LYS A 300 -1.81 -14.27 -9.31
CA LYS A 300 -2.46 -13.27 -8.44
C LYS A 300 -3.83 -12.79 -8.98
N LYS A 301 -4.33 -13.31 -10.11
CA LYS A 301 -5.55 -12.79 -10.78
C LYS A 301 -6.78 -12.80 -9.86
N ASN A 302 -6.91 -13.87 -9.08
CA ASN A 302 -8.03 -14.05 -8.12
C ASN A 302 -7.61 -13.79 -6.67
N LYS A 303 -6.33 -13.49 -6.41
CA LYS A 303 -5.83 -13.16 -5.06
C LYS A 303 -6.02 -11.67 -4.83
N ARG A 304 -6.67 -11.29 -3.74
CA ARG A 304 -6.81 -9.87 -3.38
C ARG A 304 -5.64 -9.49 -2.47
N SER A 305 -5.40 -8.20 -2.26
CA SER A 305 -4.48 -7.78 -1.19
C SER A 305 -5.00 -8.38 0.11
N LEU A 306 -4.09 -8.86 0.95
CA LEU A 306 -4.47 -9.46 2.22
C LEU A 306 -5.21 -8.45 3.11
N PHE A 307 -5.06 -7.13 2.89
CA PHE A 307 -5.80 -6.07 3.58
C PHE A 307 -7.31 -6.12 3.23
N VAL A 308 -7.63 -6.62 2.04
CA VAL A 308 -8.98 -6.61 1.46
C VAL A 308 -9.73 -7.91 1.76
N GLU A 309 -9.04 -9.05 1.70
CA GLU A 309 -9.67 -10.38 1.86
C GLU A 309 -10.41 -10.54 3.20
N LYS A 310 -9.91 -9.95 4.30
CA LYS A 310 -10.53 -10.13 5.62
C LYS A 310 -11.51 -9.04 6.07
N ILE A 311 -11.47 -7.81 5.53
CA ILE A 311 -12.53 -6.81 5.84
C ILE A 311 -13.89 -7.27 5.32
N ILE A 312 -13.91 -8.03 4.22
CA ILE A 312 -15.13 -8.66 3.70
C ILE A 312 -15.62 -9.75 4.65
N ASN A 313 -14.70 -10.57 5.17
CA ASN A 313 -15.02 -11.70 6.05
C ASN A 313 -15.32 -11.29 7.50
N SER A 314 -14.96 -10.07 7.92
CA SER A 314 -15.32 -9.50 9.22
C SER A 314 -16.65 -8.74 9.22
N ARG A 315 -17.32 -8.61 8.07
CA ARG A 315 -18.72 -8.14 8.02
C ARG A 315 -19.61 -9.20 8.69
N PRO A 316 -20.31 -8.89 9.80
CA PRO A 316 -21.34 -9.78 10.33
C PRO A 316 -22.51 -9.75 9.35
N ASN A 317 -22.55 -10.66 8.38
CA ASN A 317 -23.78 -10.96 7.68
C ASN A 317 -24.62 -11.82 8.62
N THR A 318 -25.55 -11.19 9.34
CA THR A 318 -26.98 -11.54 9.50
C THR A 318 -27.51 -10.78 10.73
N PRO A 319 -28.59 -9.98 10.63
CA PRO A 319 -29.31 -9.52 11.82
C PRO A 319 -29.80 -10.76 12.57
N SER A 320 -29.36 -10.96 13.81
CA SER A 320 -30.04 -11.90 14.69
C SER A 320 -31.45 -11.38 14.92
N GLY A 321 -32.38 -11.87 14.10
CA GLY A 321 -33.81 -11.68 14.31
C GLY A 321 -34.12 -12.14 15.73
N LYS A 322 -34.55 -11.18 16.57
CA LYS A 322 -35.12 -11.51 17.87
C LYS A 322 -36.38 -12.35 17.61
N LYS A 323 -36.40 -13.57 18.15
CA LYS A 323 -37.65 -14.21 18.54
C LYS A 323 -38.16 -13.50 19.80
#